data_AF-A0A7K2QPD5-F1
#
_entry.id   AF-A0A7K2QPD5-F1
#
_cell.length_a   1.000
_cell.length_b   1.000
_cell.length_c   1.000
_cell.angle_alpha   90.00
_cell.angle_beta   90.00
_cell.angle_gamma   90.00
#
_symmetry.space_group_name_H-M   'P 1'
#
loop_
_entity.id
_entity.type
_entity.pdbx_description
1 polymer ?
#
loop_
_entity_poly.entity_id
_entity_poly.type
_entity_poly.pdbx_seq_one_letter_code
_entity_poly.pdbx_strand_id
1 'polypeptide(L)'
;AEKVAAWGADAVIVQGGEGGGHTGEVATTVLLPQVVDAVDIPVVAAGGFHDGRGLVAALSYGAAGIAMGTRFLLTSDSTVPDAVKARYLEAGVKDVTLTTAVDGLPHRMLRTELVASLERAGRTRALARAVRHAAAFRRLSGLSWPQMVRDGLAMKHGKDLSWSQVLLAANTPMLLKASMVEGRTDLGVMASGQVAGVIEDLPSCAELVARVMAEAHGVLAHLRSLDALPPPG
;
A
#
# COMPACT_ATOMS: atom_id res chain seq x y z
N ALA A 1 -12.98 9.16 -7.82
CA ALA A 1 -13.95 8.06 -7.90
C ALA A 1 -14.99 8.34 -8.99
N GLU A 2 -15.62 9.51 -8.99
CA GLU A 2 -16.58 9.95 -10.02
C GLU A 2 -16.16 9.65 -11.46
N LYS A 3 -14.91 10.00 -11.84
CA LYS A 3 -14.40 9.74 -13.20
C LYS A 3 -14.41 8.26 -13.59
N VAL A 4 -14.02 7.36 -12.69
CA VAL A 4 -14.02 5.91 -12.98
C VAL A 4 -15.42 5.32 -12.91
N ALA A 5 -16.29 5.84 -12.05
CA ALA A 5 -17.71 5.49 -12.03
C ALA A 5 -18.40 5.89 -13.34
N ALA A 6 -18.14 7.10 -13.84
CA ALA A 6 -18.64 7.58 -15.13
C ALA A 6 -18.12 6.76 -16.33
N TRP A 7 -17.02 6.03 -16.16
CA TRP A 7 -16.52 5.07 -17.15
C TRP A 7 -17.20 3.70 -17.09
N GLY A 8 -18.16 3.51 -16.19
CA GLY A 8 -18.93 2.28 -16.04
C GLY A 8 -18.31 1.25 -15.10
N ALA A 9 -17.49 1.67 -14.13
CA ALA A 9 -17.01 0.75 -13.08
C ALA A 9 -18.17 0.26 -12.20
N ASP A 10 -18.23 -1.04 -11.92
CA ASP A 10 -19.27 -1.64 -11.06
C ASP A 10 -19.07 -1.38 -9.56
N ALA A 11 -17.83 -1.11 -9.16
CA ALA A 11 -17.44 -0.80 -7.79
C ALA A 11 -16.09 -0.06 -7.78
N VAL A 12 -15.76 0.58 -6.66
CA VAL A 12 -14.45 1.22 -6.46
C VAL A 12 -13.82 0.80 -5.15
N ILE A 13 -12.50 0.55 -5.18
CA ILE A 13 -11.70 0.39 -3.96
C ILE A 13 -11.06 1.73 -3.64
N VAL A 14 -11.23 2.20 -2.42
CA VAL A 14 -10.68 3.47 -1.93
C VAL A 14 -9.65 3.19 -0.87
N GLN A 15 -8.39 3.45 -1.20
CA GLN A 15 -7.27 3.25 -0.29
C GLN A 15 -6.86 4.56 0.39
N GLY A 16 -6.96 4.60 1.73
CA GLY A 16 -6.37 5.68 2.51
C GLY A 16 -4.85 5.55 2.66
N GLY A 17 -4.23 6.63 3.14
CA GLY A 17 -2.78 6.80 3.25
C GLY A 17 -2.08 5.79 4.15
N GLU A 18 -2.81 5.07 5.00
CA GLU A 18 -2.36 4.00 5.88
C GLU A 18 -2.07 2.69 5.12
N GLY A 19 -2.60 2.55 3.91
CA GLY A 19 -2.41 1.39 3.04
C GLY A 19 -0.97 1.18 2.58
N GLY A 20 -0.62 -0.08 2.29
CA GLY A 20 0.70 -0.46 1.82
C GLY A 20 0.88 -0.24 0.32
N GLY A 21 2.13 -0.14 -0.12
CA GLY A 21 2.47 0.11 -1.51
C GLY A 21 2.21 1.56 -1.92
N HIS A 22 1.90 1.79 -3.19
CA HIS A 22 1.59 3.13 -3.68
C HIS A 22 0.33 3.68 -3.00
N THR A 23 0.46 4.83 -2.35
CA THR A 23 -0.64 5.38 -1.54
C THR A 23 -0.64 6.90 -1.54
N GLY A 24 -1.81 7.49 -1.33
CA GLY A 24 -1.96 8.94 -1.12
C GLY A 24 -1.60 9.35 0.31
N GLU A 25 -1.78 10.64 0.62
CA GLU A 25 -1.51 11.17 1.97
C GLU A 25 -2.76 11.20 2.86
N VAL A 26 -3.95 11.17 2.26
CA VAL A 26 -5.23 11.34 2.97
C VAL A 26 -5.58 10.07 3.73
N ALA A 27 -5.79 10.18 5.04
CA ALA A 27 -6.21 9.08 5.91
C ALA A 27 -7.56 8.49 5.49
N THR A 28 -7.74 7.18 5.69
CA THR A 28 -8.99 6.46 5.36
C THR A 28 -10.22 7.13 5.98
N THR A 29 -10.14 7.56 7.24
CA THR A 29 -11.26 8.20 7.97
C THR A 29 -11.70 9.53 7.38
N VAL A 30 -10.85 10.19 6.60
CA VAL A 30 -11.13 11.45 5.92
C VAL A 30 -11.53 11.19 4.47
N LEU A 31 -10.82 10.29 3.78
CA LEU A 31 -11.02 10.02 2.36
C LEU A 31 -12.30 9.23 2.09
N LEU A 32 -12.58 8.21 2.90
CA LEU A 32 -13.64 7.24 2.62
C LEU A 32 -15.04 7.87 2.56
N PRO A 33 -15.49 8.68 3.55
CA PRO A 33 -16.83 9.27 3.51
C PRO A 33 -17.03 10.17 2.29
N GLN A 34 -16.02 10.98 1.95
CA GLN A 34 -16.07 11.86 0.77
C GLN A 34 -16.25 11.09 -0.53
N VAL A 35 -15.65 9.90 -0.65
CA VAL A 35 -15.82 9.07 -1.84
C VAL A 35 -17.17 8.39 -1.86
N VAL A 36 -17.63 7.87 -0.72
CA VAL A 36 -18.95 7.26 -0.57
C VAL A 36 -20.04 8.25 -0.97
N ASP A 37 -19.97 9.49 -0.49
CA ASP A 37 -20.96 10.54 -0.82
C ASP A 37 -20.93 10.97 -2.29
N ALA A 38 -19.84 10.70 -3.00
CA ALA A 38 -19.61 11.17 -4.37
C ALA A 38 -20.00 10.15 -5.46
N VAL A 39 -20.29 8.89 -5.12
CA VAL A 39 -20.62 7.85 -6.11
C VAL A 39 -21.75 6.94 -5.66
N ASP A 40 -22.60 6.53 -6.62
CA ASP A 40 -23.72 5.61 -6.34
C ASP A 40 -23.32 4.12 -6.38
N ILE A 41 -22.11 3.81 -6.86
CA ILE A 41 -21.60 2.43 -6.95
C ILE A 41 -20.98 1.97 -5.62
N PRO A 42 -20.99 0.67 -5.30
CA PRO A 42 -20.37 0.13 -4.08
C PRO A 42 -18.90 0.56 -3.90
N VAL A 43 -18.60 1.06 -2.70
CA VAL A 43 -17.25 1.46 -2.29
C VAL A 43 -16.68 0.41 -1.33
N VAL A 44 -15.50 -0.12 -1.63
CA VAL A 44 -14.75 -1.00 -0.73
C VAL A 44 -13.60 -0.22 -0.11
N ALA A 45 -13.55 -0.16 1.21
CA ALA A 45 -12.53 0.59 1.93
C ALA A 45 -11.22 -0.20 2.03
N ALA A 46 -10.07 0.45 1.82
CA ALA A 46 -8.75 -0.15 1.93
C ALA A 46 -7.79 0.76 2.70
N GLY A 47 -6.77 0.15 3.31
CA GLY A 47 -5.76 0.86 4.10
C GLY A 47 -6.18 1.03 5.57
N GLY A 48 -5.37 0.48 6.48
CA GLY A 48 -5.63 0.56 7.92
C GLY A 48 -6.51 -0.57 8.50
N PHE A 49 -7.16 -1.39 7.66
CA PHE A 49 -8.05 -2.45 8.13
C PHE A 49 -7.33 -3.80 8.33
N HIS A 50 -7.60 -4.45 9.47
CA HIS A 50 -7.03 -5.78 9.78
C HIS A 50 -7.93 -6.68 10.63
N ASP A 51 -9.11 -6.22 11.08
CA ASP A 51 -9.99 -6.93 12.02
C ASP A 51 -11.48 -6.54 11.87
N GLY A 52 -12.36 -7.12 12.70
CA GLY A 52 -13.79 -6.84 12.67
C GLY A 52 -14.20 -5.43 13.11
N ARG A 53 -13.41 -4.77 13.96
CA ARG A 53 -13.66 -3.36 14.35
C ARG A 53 -13.50 -2.45 13.15
N GLY A 54 -12.44 -2.68 12.37
CA GLY A 54 -12.19 -1.99 11.12
C GLY A 54 -13.31 -2.20 10.09
N LEU A 55 -13.83 -3.43 9.97
CA LEU A 55 -14.97 -3.71 9.12
C LEU A 55 -16.19 -2.88 9.52
N VAL A 56 -16.58 -2.89 10.81
CA VAL A 56 -17.73 -2.11 11.27
C VAL A 56 -17.52 -0.62 11.05
N ALA A 57 -16.33 -0.08 11.34
CA ALA A 57 -16.02 1.33 11.08
C ALA A 57 -16.18 1.71 9.60
N ALA A 58 -15.70 0.87 8.68
CA ALA A 58 -15.88 1.10 7.24
C ALA A 58 -17.35 1.09 6.82
N LEU A 59 -18.12 0.11 7.32
CA LEU A 59 -19.56 0.03 7.06
C LEU A 59 -20.31 1.26 7.61
N SER A 60 -19.90 1.76 8.78
CA SER A 60 -20.45 2.99 9.36
C SER A 60 -20.16 4.24 8.54
N TYR A 61 -19.06 4.26 7.77
CA TYR A 61 -18.79 5.31 6.78
C TYR A 61 -19.54 5.11 5.45
N GLY A 62 -20.36 4.07 5.33
CA GLY A 62 -21.14 3.76 4.13
C GLY A 62 -20.41 2.91 3.08
N ALA A 63 -19.24 2.34 3.41
CA ALA A 63 -18.60 1.35 2.55
C ALA A 63 -19.41 0.05 2.50
N ALA A 64 -19.27 -0.71 1.41
CA ALA A 64 -19.84 -2.05 1.25
C ALA A 64 -18.98 -3.16 1.88
N GLY A 65 -17.73 -2.86 2.25
CA GLY A 65 -16.82 -3.81 2.85
C GLY A 65 -15.40 -3.26 2.95
N ILE A 66 -14.45 -4.13 3.33
CA ILE A 66 -13.03 -3.80 3.44
C ILE A 66 -12.16 -4.70 2.56
N ALA A 67 -11.06 -4.15 2.05
CA ALA A 67 -9.97 -4.87 1.41
C ALA A 67 -8.71 -4.77 2.27
N MET A 68 -8.04 -5.92 2.49
CA MET A 68 -6.87 -6.01 3.36
C MET A 68 -5.69 -6.60 2.59
N GLY A 69 -4.58 -5.86 2.47
CA GLY A 69 -3.34 -6.38 1.88
C GLY A 69 -2.46 -7.07 2.93
N THR A 70 -1.86 -6.25 3.79
CA THR A 70 -0.92 -6.71 4.83
C THR A 70 -1.50 -7.80 5.74
N ARG A 71 -2.78 -7.75 6.11
CA ARG A 71 -3.41 -8.77 6.95
C ARG A 71 -3.48 -10.15 6.28
N PHE A 72 -3.81 -10.20 4.98
CA PHE A 72 -3.83 -11.45 4.21
C PHE A 72 -2.44 -11.91 3.78
N LEU A 73 -1.45 -11.01 3.70
CA LEU A 73 -0.04 -11.41 3.56
C LEU A 73 0.42 -12.23 4.76
N LEU A 74 -0.05 -11.86 5.96
CA LEU A 74 0.27 -12.47 7.25
C LEU A 74 -0.75 -13.57 7.62
N THR A 75 -0.91 -14.53 6.72
CA THR A 75 -1.66 -15.77 6.96
C THR A 75 -0.79 -16.99 6.71
N SER A 76 -1.20 -18.14 7.21
CA SER A 76 -0.53 -19.42 6.93
C SER A 76 -0.66 -19.83 5.45
N ASP A 77 -1.76 -19.48 4.77
CA ASP A 77 -1.98 -19.77 3.34
C ASP A 77 -1.11 -18.92 2.39
N SER A 78 -0.56 -17.79 2.86
CA SER A 78 0.27 -16.90 2.06
C SER A 78 1.57 -17.60 1.63
N THR A 79 1.89 -17.55 0.34
CA THR A 79 3.12 -18.15 -0.23
C THR A 79 4.38 -17.31 -0.01
N VAL A 80 4.25 -16.15 0.64
CA VAL A 80 5.39 -15.29 1.02
C VAL A 80 6.31 -16.07 1.97
N PRO A 81 7.64 -16.05 1.78
CA PRO A 81 8.57 -16.79 2.64
C PRO A 81 8.43 -16.42 4.12
N ASP A 82 8.55 -17.41 5.02
CA ASP A 82 8.38 -17.19 6.46
C ASP A 82 9.36 -16.18 7.04
N ALA A 83 10.60 -16.15 6.55
CA ALA A 83 11.59 -15.15 6.94
C ALA A 83 11.13 -13.71 6.63
N VAL A 84 10.31 -13.52 5.58
CA VAL A 84 9.72 -12.23 5.23
C VAL A 84 8.56 -11.93 6.17
N LYS A 85 7.66 -12.89 6.42
CA LYS A 85 6.55 -12.74 7.38
C LYS A 85 7.06 -12.39 8.78
N ALA A 86 8.14 -13.02 9.24
CA ALA A 86 8.78 -12.72 10.52
C ALA A 86 9.18 -11.24 10.64
N ARG A 87 9.73 -10.64 9.57
CA ARG A 87 10.06 -9.21 9.57
C ARG A 87 8.85 -8.29 9.68
N TYR A 88 7.68 -8.71 9.18
CA TYR A 88 6.44 -7.95 9.41
C TYR A 88 5.97 -8.05 10.85
N LEU A 89 6.03 -9.24 11.44
CA LEU A 89 5.61 -9.48 12.83
C LEU A 89 6.54 -8.80 13.85
N GLU A 90 7.81 -8.60 13.51
CA GLU A 90 8.77 -7.85 14.33
C GLU A 90 8.61 -6.33 14.23
N ALA A 91 7.96 -5.83 13.17
CA ALA A 91 7.86 -4.40 12.90
C ALA A 91 6.82 -3.74 13.80
N GLY A 92 7.14 -2.59 14.38
CA GLY A 92 6.15 -1.72 15.00
C GLY A 92 5.51 -0.75 14.00
N VAL A 93 4.47 -0.03 14.42
CA VAL A 93 3.77 0.95 13.56
C VAL A 93 4.73 2.02 13.01
N LYS A 94 5.74 2.41 13.80
CA LYS A 94 6.76 3.42 13.42
C LYS A 94 7.81 2.90 12.44
N ASP A 95 7.88 1.59 12.25
CA ASP A 95 8.79 0.93 11.31
C ASP A 95 8.17 0.84 9.90
N VAL A 96 6.95 1.34 9.70
CA VAL A 96 6.31 1.50 8.39
C VAL A 96 6.50 2.95 7.92
N THR A 97 7.27 3.16 6.86
CA THR A 97 7.62 4.49 6.32
C THR A 97 6.89 4.76 5.00
N LEU A 98 6.53 6.02 4.78
CA LEU A 98 6.08 6.52 3.47
C LEU A 98 7.27 7.22 2.82
N THR A 99 7.66 6.78 1.63
CA THR A 99 8.85 7.33 0.96
C THR A 99 8.69 7.35 -0.56
N THR A 100 9.29 8.35 -1.19
CA THR A 100 9.44 8.42 -2.66
C THR A 100 10.81 7.91 -3.11
N ALA A 101 11.67 7.46 -2.19
CA ALA A 101 13.05 7.13 -2.52
C ALA A 101 13.21 5.85 -3.37
N VAL A 102 12.14 5.03 -3.48
CA VAL A 102 12.17 3.76 -4.20
C VAL A 102 11.94 3.93 -5.69
N ASP A 103 10.86 4.61 -6.11
CA ASP A 103 10.50 4.87 -7.52
C ASP A 103 10.08 6.30 -7.81
N GLY A 104 10.16 7.18 -6.82
CA GLY A 104 9.76 8.57 -6.95
C GLY A 104 8.28 8.84 -6.73
N LEU A 105 7.48 7.81 -6.49
CA LEU A 105 6.08 7.96 -6.10
C LEU A 105 5.93 7.63 -4.62
N PRO A 106 4.94 8.24 -3.92
CA PRO A 106 4.71 7.93 -2.52
C PRO A 106 4.36 6.44 -2.35
N HIS A 107 5.26 5.71 -1.70
CA HIS A 107 5.17 4.27 -1.50
C HIS A 107 5.36 3.94 -0.02
N ARG A 108 4.40 3.22 0.57
CA ARG A 108 4.43 2.80 1.98
C ARG A 108 4.94 1.37 2.12
N MET A 109 5.96 1.20 2.96
CA MET A 109 6.67 -0.05 3.13
C MET A 109 7.36 -0.14 4.49
N LEU A 110 7.80 -1.33 4.87
CA LEU A 110 8.69 -1.49 6.02
C LEU A 110 10.01 -0.74 5.78
N ARG A 111 10.50 -0.05 6.81
CA ARG A 111 11.79 0.61 6.83
C ARG A 111 12.91 -0.42 7.01
N THR A 112 13.29 -1.05 5.91
CA THR A 112 14.47 -1.93 5.87
C THR A 112 15.76 -1.11 5.75
N GLU A 113 16.92 -1.76 5.92
CA GLU A 113 18.22 -1.12 5.71
C GLU A 113 18.36 -0.56 4.29
N LEU A 114 17.86 -1.28 3.28
CA LEU A 114 17.83 -0.81 1.90
C LEU A 114 17.02 0.49 1.80
N VAL A 115 15.80 0.53 2.34
CA VAL A 115 14.94 1.73 2.30
C VAL A 115 15.61 2.89 3.03
N ALA A 116 16.15 2.67 4.23
CA ALA A 116 16.89 3.69 4.97
C ALA A 116 18.15 4.17 4.23
N SER A 117 18.80 3.32 3.43
CA SER A 117 19.92 3.71 2.57
C SER A 117 19.48 4.57 1.38
N LEU A 118 18.29 4.29 0.83
CA LEU A 118 17.69 5.06 -0.26
C LEU A 118 17.26 6.44 0.23
N GLU A 119 16.64 6.53 1.41
CA GLU A 119 16.23 7.80 2.03
C GLU A 119 17.43 8.69 2.38
N ARG A 120 18.53 8.10 2.86
CA ARG A 120 19.78 8.84 3.17
C ARG A 120 20.58 9.25 1.93
N ALA A 121 20.29 8.70 0.76
CA ALA A 121 21.00 9.05 -0.46
C ALA A 121 20.64 10.48 -0.88
N GLY A 122 21.48 11.45 -0.53
CA GLY A 122 21.31 12.85 -0.93
C GLY A 122 21.22 13.04 -2.45
N ARG A 123 20.72 14.20 -2.89
CA ARG A 123 20.46 14.54 -4.30
C ARG A 123 21.59 14.19 -5.26
N THR A 124 22.85 14.32 -4.83
CA THR A 124 24.05 14.00 -5.62
C THR A 124 24.20 12.50 -5.88
N ARG A 125 23.99 11.65 -4.87
CA ARG A 125 23.98 10.18 -5.03
C ARG A 125 22.77 9.71 -5.82
N ALA A 126 21.60 10.32 -5.60
CA ALA A 126 20.40 10.02 -6.37
C ALA A 126 20.62 10.31 -7.87
N LEU A 127 21.20 11.46 -8.21
CA LEU A 127 21.56 11.81 -9.60
C LEU A 127 22.60 10.84 -10.18
N ALA A 128 23.66 10.53 -9.43
CA ALA A 128 24.68 9.57 -9.88
C ALA A 128 24.12 8.15 -10.07
N ARG A 129 23.11 7.76 -9.28
CA ARG A 129 22.40 6.48 -9.43
C ARG A 129 21.50 6.51 -10.66
N ALA A 130 20.73 7.58 -10.86
CA ALA A 130 19.90 7.79 -12.03
C ALA A 130 20.73 7.73 -13.33
N VAL A 131 21.90 8.38 -13.36
CA VAL A 131 22.83 8.33 -14.51
C VAL A 131 23.35 6.91 -14.75
N ARG A 132 23.74 6.18 -13.69
CA ARG A 132 24.18 4.78 -13.81
C ARG A 132 23.06 3.86 -14.31
N HIS A 133 21.85 4.02 -13.81
CA HIS A 133 20.69 3.25 -14.26
C HIS A 133 20.31 3.61 -15.70
N ALA A 134 20.38 4.88 -16.11
CA ALA A 134 20.18 5.30 -17.49
C ALA A 134 21.21 4.66 -18.43
N ALA A 135 22.47 4.61 -18.01
CA ALA A 135 23.52 3.94 -18.77
C ALA A 135 23.30 2.42 -18.87
N ALA A 136 22.82 1.77 -17.81
CA ALA A 136 22.47 0.35 -17.82
C ALA A 136 21.25 0.06 -18.71
N PHE A 137 20.19 0.86 -18.59
CA PHE A 137 18.99 0.77 -19.42
C PHE A 137 19.31 1.00 -20.90
N ARG A 138 20.17 1.97 -21.23
CA ARG A 138 20.68 2.19 -22.59
C ARG A 138 21.35 0.95 -23.16
N ARG A 139 22.19 0.27 -22.37
CA ARG A 139 22.86 -0.97 -22.79
C ARG A 139 21.88 -2.11 -23.05
N LEU A 140 20.82 -2.22 -22.25
CA LEU A 140 19.79 -3.25 -22.40
C LEU A 140 18.81 -2.96 -23.55
N SER A 141 18.47 -1.70 -23.78
CA SER A 141 17.48 -1.27 -24.78
C SER A 141 18.04 -1.03 -26.18
N GLY A 142 19.38 -0.97 -26.32
CA GLY A 142 20.04 -0.65 -27.59
C GLY A 142 19.84 0.79 -28.07
N LEU A 143 19.22 1.65 -27.25
CA LEU A 143 18.90 3.04 -27.62
C LEU A 143 20.14 3.93 -27.67
N SER A 144 20.12 4.89 -28.60
CA SER A 144 21.15 5.94 -28.65
C SER A 144 20.87 7.02 -27.59
N TRP A 145 21.91 7.70 -27.10
CA TRP A 145 21.75 8.81 -26.16
C TRP A 145 20.81 9.92 -26.69
N PRO A 146 20.88 10.34 -27.97
CA PRO A 146 19.97 11.33 -28.51
C PRO A 146 18.50 10.86 -28.56
N GLN A 147 18.25 9.57 -28.82
CA GLN A 147 16.91 8.99 -28.73
C GLN A 147 16.39 8.99 -27.31
N MET A 148 17.18 8.54 -26.32
CA MET A 148 16.76 8.61 -24.93
C MET A 148 16.41 10.03 -24.49
N VAL A 149 17.20 11.04 -24.88
CA VAL A 149 16.89 12.43 -24.54
C VAL A 149 15.59 12.90 -25.21
N ARG A 150 15.40 12.56 -26.50
CA ARG A 150 14.21 12.95 -27.27
C ARG A 150 12.94 12.28 -26.75
N ASP A 151 12.98 10.97 -26.55
CA ASP A 151 11.89 10.19 -25.96
C ASP A 151 11.57 10.72 -24.56
N GLY A 152 12.57 11.28 -23.90
CA GLY A 152 12.45 11.88 -22.57
C GLY A 152 11.74 13.19 -22.51
N LEU A 153 12.05 14.05 -23.48
CA LEU A 153 11.34 15.30 -23.69
C LEU A 153 9.89 15.02 -24.11
N ALA A 154 9.65 13.96 -24.89
CA ALA A 154 8.31 13.52 -25.28
C ALA A 154 7.50 12.94 -24.10
N MET A 155 8.11 12.11 -23.24
CA MET A 155 7.48 11.54 -22.05
C MET A 155 7.13 12.60 -21.00
N LYS A 156 7.97 13.64 -20.84
CA LYS A 156 7.71 14.80 -19.97
C LYS A 156 6.43 15.56 -20.35
N HIS A 157 6.01 15.51 -21.62
CA HIS A 157 4.75 16.11 -22.08
C HIS A 157 3.53 15.18 -21.93
N GLY A 158 3.73 13.89 -21.61
CA GLY A 158 2.65 12.89 -21.52
C GLY A 158 2.32 12.39 -20.12
N LYS A 159 3.26 12.42 -19.16
CA LYS A 159 3.06 12.08 -17.74
C LYS A 159 4.06 12.83 -16.84
N ASP A 160 3.61 13.27 -15.66
CA ASP A 160 4.38 14.00 -14.63
C ASP A 160 5.46 13.14 -13.91
N LEU A 161 6.26 12.35 -14.64
CA LEU A 161 7.34 11.55 -14.07
C LEU A 161 8.69 11.93 -14.69
N SER A 162 9.69 12.19 -13.87
CA SER A 162 11.08 12.43 -14.28
C SER A 162 11.80 11.11 -14.63
N TRP A 163 12.88 11.22 -15.41
CA TRP A 163 13.70 10.09 -15.86
C TRP A 163 14.26 9.20 -14.75
N SER A 164 14.66 9.80 -13.63
CA SER A 164 15.08 9.04 -12.46
C SER A 164 13.94 8.20 -11.92
N GLN A 165 12.70 8.69 -11.96
CA GLN A 165 11.52 7.98 -11.48
C GLN A 165 11.14 6.83 -12.42
N VAL A 166 11.25 7.01 -13.74
CA VAL A 166 11.02 5.92 -14.73
C VAL A 166 12.02 4.77 -14.55
N LEU A 167 13.29 5.08 -14.35
CA LEU A 167 14.34 4.07 -14.16
C LEU A 167 14.25 3.38 -12.79
N LEU A 168 13.88 4.12 -11.75
CA LEU A 168 13.66 3.59 -10.43
C LEU A 168 12.39 2.70 -10.39
N ALA A 169 11.30 3.13 -11.05
CA ALA A 169 10.06 2.35 -11.21
C ALA A 169 10.29 1.03 -11.96
N ALA A 170 11.23 0.97 -12.91
CA ALA A 170 11.61 -0.28 -13.57
C ALA A 170 12.28 -1.29 -12.63
N ASN A 171 12.91 -0.82 -11.53
CA ASN A 171 13.56 -1.68 -10.55
C ASN A 171 12.62 -2.09 -9.40
N THR A 172 11.55 -1.34 -9.11
CA THR A 172 10.61 -1.67 -8.02
C THR A 172 10.06 -3.10 -8.11
N PRO A 173 9.60 -3.62 -9.26
CA PRO A 173 9.15 -5.01 -9.37
C PRO A 173 10.24 -6.02 -9.02
N MET A 174 11.51 -5.72 -9.33
CA MET A 174 12.63 -6.59 -8.98
C MET A 174 12.96 -6.54 -7.49
N LEU A 175 12.89 -5.35 -6.87
CA LEU A 175 13.07 -5.21 -5.42
C LEU A 175 11.92 -5.88 -4.64
N LEU A 176 10.69 -5.81 -5.15
CA LEU A 176 9.54 -6.53 -4.57
C LEU A 176 9.69 -8.04 -4.76
N LYS A 177 10.14 -8.51 -5.92
CA LYS A 177 10.40 -9.93 -6.16
C LYS A 177 11.49 -10.46 -5.23
N ALA A 178 12.59 -9.72 -5.06
CA ALA A 178 13.71 -10.10 -4.21
C ALA A 178 13.24 -10.38 -2.77
N SER A 179 12.38 -9.53 -2.20
CA SER A 179 11.82 -9.77 -0.87
C SER A 179 10.70 -10.81 -0.90
N MET A 180 9.60 -10.56 -1.61
CA MET A 180 8.34 -11.30 -1.49
C MET A 180 8.38 -12.71 -2.08
N VAL A 181 9.31 -12.98 -3.02
CA VAL A 181 9.42 -14.28 -3.69
C VAL A 181 10.74 -14.96 -3.33
N GLU A 182 11.85 -14.22 -3.36
CA GLU A 182 13.19 -14.80 -3.16
C GLU A 182 13.64 -14.75 -1.68
N GLY A 183 12.85 -14.13 -0.79
CA GLY A 183 13.13 -14.06 0.65
C GLY A 183 14.27 -13.13 1.05
N ARG A 184 14.83 -12.36 0.11
CA ARG A 184 15.94 -11.43 0.29
C ARG A 184 15.46 -10.11 0.88
N THR A 185 15.13 -10.13 2.17
CA THR A 185 14.69 -8.94 2.94
C THR A 185 15.77 -7.85 3.04
N ASP A 186 17.04 -8.20 2.82
CA ASP A 186 18.20 -7.31 2.76
C ASP A 186 18.31 -6.53 1.43
N LEU A 187 17.87 -7.15 0.32
CA LEU A 187 17.98 -6.58 -1.03
C LEU A 187 16.65 -6.11 -1.61
N GLY A 188 15.54 -6.43 -0.97
CA GLY A 188 14.20 -6.11 -1.44
C GLY A 188 13.50 -5.03 -0.65
N VAL A 189 12.38 -4.56 -1.21
CA VAL A 189 11.45 -3.65 -0.52
C VAL A 189 10.20 -4.41 -0.11
N MET A 190 9.60 -4.07 1.02
CA MET A 190 8.51 -4.83 1.62
C MET A 190 7.28 -3.94 1.78
N ALA A 191 6.44 -3.87 0.73
CA ALA A 191 5.23 -3.06 0.74
C ALA A 191 4.31 -3.45 1.90
N SER A 192 3.95 -2.47 2.73
CA SER A 192 3.27 -2.72 3.99
C SER A 192 2.39 -1.55 4.38
N GLY A 193 1.18 -1.83 4.84
CA GLY A 193 0.35 -0.84 5.54
C GLY A 193 0.79 -0.68 6.99
N GLN A 194 0.36 0.39 7.64
CA GLN A 194 0.69 0.65 9.05
C GLN A 194 0.20 -0.45 10.00
N VAL A 195 -0.83 -1.20 9.58
CA VAL A 195 -1.38 -2.34 10.32
C VAL A 195 -0.40 -3.47 10.59
N ALA A 196 0.72 -3.55 9.86
CA ALA A 196 1.77 -4.52 10.19
C ALA A 196 2.20 -4.41 11.66
N GLY A 197 2.25 -3.18 12.19
CA GLY A 197 2.68 -2.90 13.56
C GLY A 197 1.72 -3.31 14.67
N VAL A 198 0.58 -3.91 14.34
CA VAL A 198 -0.43 -4.38 15.31
C VAL A 198 -0.90 -5.81 15.00
N ILE A 199 -0.24 -6.50 14.06
CA ILE A 199 -0.54 -7.88 13.69
C ILE A 199 0.49 -8.78 14.35
N GLU A 200 0.02 -9.78 15.10
CA GLU A 200 0.87 -10.63 15.96
C GLU A 200 0.74 -12.12 15.66
N ASP A 201 -0.08 -12.51 14.69
CA ASP A 201 -0.42 -13.91 14.40
C ASP A 201 -0.46 -14.23 12.90
N LEU A 202 -0.51 -15.52 12.57
CA LEU A 202 -0.57 -16.06 11.20
C LEU A 202 -1.69 -17.11 11.06
N PRO A 203 -2.97 -16.73 11.22
CA PRO A 203 -4.08 -17.65 11.03
C PRO A 203 -4.18 -18.09 9.57
N SER A 204 -4.95 -19.15 9.29
CA SER A 204 -5.41 -19.40 7.93
C SER A 204 -6.34 -18.28 7.44
N CYS A 205 -6.48 -18.13 6.13
CA CYS A 205 -7.43 -17.20 5.52
C CYS A 205 -8.87 -17.48 6.00
N ALA A 206 -9.24 -18.76 6.14
CA ALA A 206 -10.56 -19.14 6.62
C ALA A 206 -10.79 -18.71 8.08
N GLU A 207 -9.83 -18.97 8.96
CA GLU A 207 -9.89 -18.55 10.37
C GLU A 207 -9.91 -17.02 10.50
N LEU A 208 -9.10 -16.32 9.71
CA LEU A 208 -9.06 -14.86 9.67
C LEU A 208 -10.42 -14.28 9.30
N VAL A 209 -11.03 -14.75 8.20
CA VAL A 209 -12.34 -14.27 7.75
C VAL A 209 -13.41 -14.58 8.80
N ALA A 210 -13.44 -15.80 9.33
CA ALA A 210 -14.40 -16.17 10.38
C ALA A 210 -14.26 -15.28 11.62
N ARG A 211 -13.02 -14.99 12.04
CA ARG A 211 -12.72 -14.11 13.18
C ARG A 211 -13.17 -12.67 12.93
N VAL A 212 -12.83 -12.09 11.78
CA VAL A 212 -13.26 -10.73 11.40
C VAL A 212 -14.78 -10.61 11.44
N MET A 213 -15.49 -11.60 10.90
CA MET A 213 -16.95 -11.62 10.94
C MET A 213 -17.48 -11.77 12.36
N ALA A 214 -16.93 -12.66 13.18
CA ALA A 214 -17.36 -12.83 14.58
C ALA A 214 -17.14 -11.55 15.41
N GLU A 215 -15.97 -10.92 15.28
CA GLU A 215 -15.66 -9.65 15.92
C GLU A 215 -16.60 -8.54 15.47
N ALA A 216 -16.89 -8.42 14.16
CA ALA A 216 -17.81 -7.42 13.63
C ALA A 216 -19.23 -7.59 14.20
N HIS A 217 -19.74 -8.82 14.28
CA HIS A 217 -21.02 -9.09 14.93
C HIS A 217 -21.00 -8.69 16.42
N GLY A 218 -19.90 -8.98 17.12
CA GLY A 218 -19.71 -8.58 18.52
C GLY A 218 -19.73 -7.06 18.71
N VAL A 219 -19.02 -6.32 17.86
CA VAL A 219 -19.01 -4.85 17.88
C VAL A 219 -20.40 -4.29 17.60
N LEU A 220 -21.10 -4.81 16.59
CA LEU A 220 -22.47 -4.37 16.27
C LEU A 220 -23.45 -4.64 17.43
N ALA A 221 -23.35 -5.80 18.09
CA ALA A 221 -24.15 -6.12 19.26
C ALA A 221 -23.87 -5.15 20.42
N HIS A 222 -22.60 -4.82 20.66
CA HIS A 222 -22.20 -3.85 21.67
C HIS A 222 -22.75 -2.44 21.37
N LEU A 223 -22.60 -1.95 20.14
CA LEU A 223 -23.11 -0.63 19.75
C LEU A 223 -24.64 -0.55 19.92
N ARG A 224 -25.38 -1.58 19.51
CA ARG A 224 -26.83 -1.66 19.73
C ARG A 224 -27.23 -1.65 21.21
N SER A 225 -26.38 -2.18 22.09
CA SER A 225 -26.64 -2.13 23.54
C SER A 225 -26.49 -0.73 24.13
N LEU A 226 -25.71 0.16 23.48
CA LEU A 226 -25.57 1.55 23.90
C LEU A 226 -26.83 2.37 23.60
N ASP A 227 -27.49 2.11 22.47
CA ASP A 227 -28.77 2.75 22.11
C ASP A 227 -29.92 2.37 23.05
N ALA A 228 -29.79 1.24 23.76
CA ALA A 228 -30.79 0.76 24.72
C ALA A 228 -30.67 1.40 26.12
N LEU A 229 -29.65 2.24 26.36
CA LEU A 229 -29.52 2.97 27.62
C LEU A 229 -30.49 4.17 27.63
N PRO A 230 -31.26 4.39 28.72
CA PRO A 230 -32.08 5.58 28.83
C PRO A 230 -31.18 6.83 28.75
N PRO A 231 -31.67 7.94 28.15
CA PRO A 231 -30.90 9.17 28.07
C PRO A 231 -30.45 9.59 29.48
N PRO A 232 -29.25 10.18 29.64
CA PRO A 232 -28.82 10.69 30.93
C PRO A 232 -29.87 11.72 31.42
N GLY A 233 -30.42 11.45 32.60
CA GLY A 233 -31.43 12.28 33.26
C GLY A 233 -30.89 13.59 33.81
#